data_AF-A0A2R6PAU1-F1
#
_entry.id   AF-A0A2R6PAU1-F1
#
_cell.length_a   1.000
_cell.length_b   1.000
_cell.length_c   1.000
_cell.angle_alpha   90.00
_cell.angle_beta   90.00
_cell.angle_gamma   90.00
#
_symmetry.space_group_name_H-M   'P 1'
#
loop_
_entity.id
_entity.type
_entity.pdbx_description
1 polymer ?
#
loop_
_entity_poly.entity_id
_entity_poly.type
_entity_poly.pdbx_seq_one_letter_code
_entity_poly.pdbx_strand_id
1 'polypeptide(L)'
;MEAAEEELERRSKFLSSLIQKKKAIDQQEQHNHLNVRVRASDMPLALQDKAFTCARDNLDSMPGKKLDSKRLALALKKEFDATYGPAWHCIVGTSFGSYVTHSIGGFLYFSIDKVYILLFKTAVEPLEH
;
A
#
# COMPACT_ATOMS: atom_id res chain seq x y z
N MET A 1 -27.25 4.73 37.63
CA MET A 1 -27.21 5.17 36.22
C MET A 1 -25.79 5.00 35.70
N GLU A 2 -24.79 5.53 36.42
CA GLU A 2 -23.34 5.44 36.15
C GLU A 2 -22.79 4.00 35.93
N ALA A 3 -23.13 3.03 36.78
CA ALA A 3 -22.63 1.65 36.64
C ALA A 3 -23.08 0.94 35.34
N ALA A 4 -24.26 1.29 34.80
CA ALA A 4 -24.72 0.72 33.54
C ALA A 4 -24.01 1.36 32.34
N GLU A 5 -23.60 2.62 32.47
CA GLU A 5 -22.88 3.38 31.46
C GLU A 5 -21.43 2.91 31.33
N GLU A 6 -20.76 2.65 32.46
CA GLU A 6 -19.42 2.03 32.49
C GLU A 6 -19.40 0.63 31.85
N GLU A 7 -20.42 -0.18 32.14
CA GLU A 7 -20.55 -1.52 31.56
C GLU A 7 -20.80 -1.46 30.05
N LEU A 8 -21.62 -0.50 29.59
CA LEU A 8 -21.85 -0.27 28.17
C LEU A 8 -20.54 0.15 27.46
N GLU A 9 -19.76 1.03 28.08
CA GLU A 9 -18.48 1.49 27.54
C GLU A 9 -17.45 0.35 27.44
N ARG A 10 -17.37 -0.51 28.47
CA ARG A 10 -16.51 -1.71 28.45
C ARG A 10 -16.88 -2.65 27.31
N ARG A 11 -18.18 -2.92 27.13
CA ARG A 11 -18.67 -3.76 26.03
C ARG A 11 -18.37 -3.15 24.66
N SER A 12 -18.55 -1.84 24.52
CA SER A 12 -18.23 -1.10 23.29
C SER A 12 -16.74 -1.20 22.92
N LYS A 13 -15.84 -0.99 23.89
CA LYS A 13 -14.39 -1.12 23.71
C LYS A 13 -13.99 -2.57 23.34
N PHE A 14 -14.59 -3.56 24.00
CA PHE A 14 -14.33 -4.97 23.72
C PHE A 14 -14.77 -5.37 22.30
N LEU A 15 -15.98 -4.99 21.89
CA LEU A 15 -16.46 -5.24 20.53
C LEU A 15 -15.59 -4.54 19.48
N SER A 16 -15.20 -3.29 19.71
CA SER A 16 -14.30 -2.55 18.82
C SER A 16 -12.94 -3.27 18.64
N SER A 17 -12.39 -3.80 19.73
CA SER A 17 -11.14 -4.58 19.71
C SER A 17 -11.30 -5.89 18.91
N LEU A 18 -12.41 -6.61 19.08
CA LEU A 18 -12.69 -7.83 18.33
C LEU A 18 -12.85 -7.56 16.83
N ILE A 19 -13.53 -6.47 16.45
CA ILE A 19 -13.69 -6.04 15.06
C ILE A 19 -12.33 -5.72 14.44
N GLN A 20 -11.49 -4.95 15.15
CA GLN A 20 -10.13 -4.64 14.67
C GLN A 20 -9.29 -5.91 14.49
N LYS A 21 -9.38 -6.87 15.42
CA LYS A 21 -8.64 -8.13 15.35
C LYS A 21 -9.11 -9.03 14.20
N LYS A 22 -10.43 -9.14 13.97
CA LYS A 22 -10.99 -9.86 12.81
C LYS A 22 -10.57 -9.22 11.50
N LYS A 23 -10.61 -7.89 11.41
CA LYS A 23 -10.19 -7.13 10.24
C LYS A 23 -8.70 -7.34 9.93
N ALA A 24 -7.83 -7.37 10.95
CA ALA A 24 -6.42 -7.66 10.78
C ALA A 24 -6.16 -9.09 10.27
N ILE A 25 -6.91 -10.09 10.78
CA ILE A 25 -6.82 -11.48 10.33
C ILE A 25 -7.28 -11.61 8.88
N ASP A 26 -8.43 -11.03 8.52
CA ASP A 26 -8.97 -11.11 7.16
C ASP A 26 -8.05 -10.41 6.15
N GLN A 27 -7.42 -9.30 6.55
CA GLN A 27 -6.40 -8.61 5.74
C GLN A 27 -5.14 -9.46 5.59
N GLN A 28 -4.70 -10.16 6.64
CA GLN A 28 -3.57 -11.08 6.58
C GLN A 28 -3.85 -12.26 5.63
N GLU A 29 -5.07 -12.80 5.64
CA GLU A 29 -5.51 -13.89 4.76
C GLU A 29 -5.65 -13.44 3.29
N GLN A 30 -6.20 -12.25 3.05
CA GLN A 30 -6.34 -11.69 1.71
C GLN A 30 -4.98 -11.33 1.09
N HIS A 31 -4.03 -10.83 1.89
CA HIS A 31 -2.64 -10.61 1.47
C HIS A 31 -1.89 -11.92 1.17
N ASN A 32 -2.19 -13.00 1.89
CA ASN A 32 -1.62 -14.32 1.60
C ASN A 32 -2.08 -14.87 0.24
N HIS A 33 -3.34 -14.64 -0.15
CA HIS A 33 -3.86 -15.09 -1.44
C HIS A 33 -3.26 -14.33 -2.63
N LEU A 34 -2.76 -13.11 -2.40
CA LEU A 34 -2.08 -12.27 -3.39
C LEU A 34 -0.56 -12.36 -3.28
N ASN A 35 0.02 -13.22 -2.44
CA ASN A 35 1.47 -13.29 -2.16
C ASN A 35 2.15 -11.91 -2.00
N VAL A 36 1.42 -10.97 -1.39
CA VAL A 36 1.88 -9.61 -1.11
C VAL A 36 2.46 -9.59 0.29
N ARG A 37 3.66 -9.02 0.43
CA ARG A 37 4.27 -8.78 1.73
C ARG A 37 4.71 -7.34 1.85
N VAL A 38 4.04 -6.60 2.73
CA VAL A 38 4.42 -5.23 3.09
C VAL A 38 5.69 -5.27 3.93
N ARG A 39 6.66 -4.44 3.55
CA ARG A 39 7.95 -4.31 4.24
C ARG A 39 7.97 -3.04 5.09
N ALA A 40 7.42 -1.94 4.58
CA ALA A 40 7.22 -0.69 5.28
C ALA A 40 6.15 0.14 4.57
N SER A 41 5.32 0.88 5.31
CA SER A 41 4.35 1.80 4.73
C SER A 41 3.90 2.83 5.75
N ASP A 42 3.62 4.05 5.29
CA ASP A 42 2.89 5.07 6.06
C ASP A 42 1.54 5.43 5.39
N MET A 43 1.22 4.82 4.25
CA MET A 43 0.00 5.12 3.49
C MET A 43 -1.22 4.37 4.04
N PRO A 44 -2.45 4.91 3.91
CA PRO A 44 -3.66 4.24 4.36
C PRO A 44 -3.90 2.90 3.64
N LEU A 45 -4.50 1.93 4.33
CA LEU A 45 -4.74 0.58 3.81
C LEU A 45 -5.50 0.57 2.47
N ALA A 46 -6.53 1.42 2.34
CA ALA A 46 -7.28 1.52 1.08
C ALA A 46 -6.39 1.91 -0.10
N LEU A 47 -5.33 2.69 0.14
CA LEU A 47 -4.37 3.10 -0.88
C LEU A 47 -3.34 1.98 -1.15
N GLN A 48 -2.97 1.21 -0.12
CA GLN A 48 -2.14 0.01 -0.26
C GLN A 48 -2.83 -1.03 -1.15
N ASP A 49 -4.12 -1.30 -0.90
CA ASP A 49 -4.93 -2.24 -1.68
C ASP A 49 -4.92 -1.86 -3.17
N LYS A 50 -5.05 -0.56 -3.48
CA LYS A 50 -4.96 -0.05 -4.87
C LYS A 50 -3.59 -0.29 -5.48
N ALA A 51 -2.51 -0.08 -4.74
CA ALA A 51 -1.16 -0.38 -5.21
C ALA A 51 -0.97 -1.88 -5.49
N PHE A 52 -1.49 -2.75 -4.60
CA PHE A 52 -1.38 -4.20 -4.74
C PHE A 52 -2.15 -4.72 -5.95
N THR A 53 -3.40 -4.29 -6.13
CA THR A 53 -4.21 -4.66 -7.30
C THR A 53 -3.56 -4.18 -8.59
N CYS A 54 -3.16 -2.91 -8.67
CA CYS A 54 -2.51 -2.36 -9.86
C CYS A 54 -1.21 -3.13 -10.21
N ALA A 55 -0.40 -3.46 -9.20
CA ALA A 55 0.83 -4.21 -9.41
C ALA A 55 0.57 -5.65 -9.86
N ARG A 56 -0.41 -6.33 -9.26
CA ARG A 56 -0.81 -7.69 -9.60
C ARG A 56 -1.32 -7.77 -11.04
N ASP A 57 -2.25 -6.90 -11.41
CA ASP A 57 -2.84 -6.86 -12.75
C ASP A 57 -1.77 -6.66 -13.83
N ASN A 58 -0.80 -5.77 -13.56
CA ASN A 58 0.32 -5.54 -14.47
C ASN A 58 1.27 -6.73 -14.56
N LEU A 59 1.55 -7.42 -13.45
CA LEU A 59 2.40 -8.63 -13.44
C LEU A 59 1.72 -9.79 -14.17
N ASP A 60 0.43 -9.99 -13.97
CA ASP A 60 -0.33 -11.09 -14.58
C ASP A 60 -0.54 -10.86 -16.09
N SER A 61 -0.58 -9.60 -16.52
CA SER A 61 -0.66 -9.22 -17.94
C SER A 61 0.66 -9.33 -18.71
N MET A 62 1.78 -9.67 -18.06
CA MET A 62 3.08 -9.78 -18.73
C MET A 62 3.25 -11.12 -19.46
N PRO A 63 3.56 -11.12 -20.77
CA PRO A 63 3.77 -12.34 -21.52
C PRO A 63 5.02 -13.08 -21.03
N GLY A 64 4.90 -14.40 -20.83
CA GLY A 64 6.02 -15.28 -20.51
C GLY A 64 6.57 -15.17 -19.09
N LYS A 65 5.82 -14.60 -18.13
CA LYS A 65 6.23 -14.41 -16.71
C LYS A 65 7.58 -13.71 -16.54
N LYS A 66 8.06 -13.00 -17.55
CA LYS A 66 9.29 -12.21 -17.46
C LYS A 66 8.93 -10.83 -16.92
N LEU A 67 9.59 -10.44 -15.82
CA LEU A 67 9.41 -9.13 -15.22
C LEU A 67 9.91 -8.04 -16.18
N ASP A 68 9.01 -7.15 -16.58
CA ASP A 68 9.35 -5.85 -17.14
C ASP A 68 9.21 -4.77 -16.05
N SER A 69 10.30 -4.57 -15.31
CA SER A 69 10.33 -3.64 -14.18
C SER A 69 9.97 -2.21 -14.60
N LYS A 70 10.38 -1.79 -15.80
CA LYS A 70 10.15 -0.43 -16.30
C LYS A 70 8.67 -0.23 -16.58
N ARG A 71 8.02 -1.20 -17.22
CA ARG A 71 6.58 -1.14 -17.51
C ARG A 71 5.76 -1.10 -16.21
N LEU A 72 6.09 -1.96 -15.24
CA LEU A 72 5.39 -1.98 -13.95
C LEU A 72 5.56 -0.66 -13.18
N ALA A 73 6.79 -0.13 -13.09
CA ALA A 73 7.06 1.13 -12.42
C ALA A 73 6.32 2.30 -13.08
N LEU A 74 6.29 2.35 -14.41
CA LEU A 74 5.57 3.37 -15.16
C LEU A 74 4.06 3.30 -14.94
N ALA A 75 3.49 2.09 -14.93
CA ALA A 75 2.05 1.90 -14.73
C ALA A 75 1.62 2.39 -13.34
N LEU A 76 2.32 1.97 -12.28
CA LEU A 76 2.04 2.42 -10.91
C LEU A 76 2.18 3.93 -10.75
N LYS A 77 3.27 4.52 -11.26
CA LYS A 77 3.46 5.98 -11.22
C LYS A 77 2.32 6.70 -11.92
N LYS A 78 1.95 6.29 -13.15
CA LYS A 78 0.89 6.94 -13.92
C LYS A 78 -0.47 6.86 -13.23
N GLU A 79 -0.83 5.68 -12.73
CA GLU A 79 -2.10 5.48 -12.02
C GLU A 79 -2.20 6.38 -10.80
N PHE A 80 -1.12 6.45 -10.00
CA PHE A 80 -1.10 7.22 -8.78
C PHE A 80 -0.99 8.74 -9.01
N ASP A 81 -0.22 9.18 -10.00
CA ASP A 81 -0.17 10.58 -10.42
C ASP A 81 -1.56 11.05 -10.89
N ALA A 82 -2.25 10.25 -11.69
CA ALA A 82 -3.57 10.58 -12.22
C ALA A 82 -4.65 10.61 -11.13
N THR A 83 -4.60 9.67 -10.17
CA THR A 83 -5.66 9.50 -9.17
C THR A 83 -5.43 10.34 -7.91
N TYR A 84 -4.18 10.51 -7.48
CA TYR A 84 -3.83 11.11 -6.18
C TYR A 84 -2.94 12.35 -6.30
N GLY A 85 -2.76 12.83 -7.52
CA GLY A 85 -1.98 14.01 -7.87
C GLY A 85 -0.46 13.76 -7.83
N PRO A 86 0.30 14.44 -8.70
CA PRO A 86 1.75 14.29 -8.76
C PRO A 86 2.46 14.85 -7.51
N ALA A 87 3.73 14.52 -7.25
CA ALA A 87 4.58 13.61 -8.04
C ALA A 87 4.86 12.31 -7.29
N TRP A 88 4.39 11.20 -7.85
CA TRP A 88 4.70 9.84 -7.41
C TRP A 88 5.93 9.29 -8.10
N HIS A 89 6.67 8.45 -7.40
CA HIS A 89 7.85 7.75 -7.89
C HIS A 89 7.71 6.27 -7.60
N CYS A 90 8.17 5.43 -8.53
CA CYS A 90 8.10 3.99 -8.37
C CYS A 90 9.43 3.36 -8.77
N ILE A 91 9.97 2.51 -7.89
CA ILE A 91 11.16 1.69 -8.14
C ILE A 91 10.74 0.22 -8.09
N VAL A 92 11.14 -0.55 -9.10
CA VAL A 92 10.80 -1.97 -9.22
C VAL A 92 12.05 -2.76 -9.54
N GLY A 93 12.28 -3.86 -8.82
CA GLY A 93 13.40 -4.75 -9.09
C GLY A 93 13.39 -6.00 -8.23
N THR A 94 14.29 -6.94 -8.51
CA THR A 94 14.51 -8.13 -7.67
C THR A 94 15.48 -7.85 -6.51
N SER A 95 16.25 -6.76 -6.59
CA SER A 95 17.11 -6.24 -5.53
C SER A 95 17.40 -4.77 -5.80
N PHE A 96 17.27 -3.91 -4.78
CA PHE A 96 17.68 -2.51 -4.82
C PHE A 96 17.88 -1.98 -3.39
N GLY A 97 18.68 -0.92 -3.26
CA GLY A 97 18.75 -0.07 -2.07
C GLY A 97 18.15 1.30 -2.36
N SER A 98 17.54 1.92 -1.36
CA SER A 98 16.93 3.25 -1.49
C SER A 98 17.13 4.06 -0.20
N TYR A 99 17.46 5.35 -0.35
CA TYR A 99 17.44 6.32 0.74
C TYR A 99 16.72 7.57 0.22
N VAL A 100 15.43 7.67 0.49
CA VAL A 100 14.53 8.66 -0.13
C VAL A 100 13.83 9.49 0.92
N THR A 101 13.64 10.77 0.61
CA THR A 101 12.70 11.64 1.34
C THR A 101 11.35 11.58 0.63
N HIS A 102 10.28 11.42 1.40
CA HIS A 102 8.92 11.28 0.88
C HIS A 102 7.95 12.09 1.74
N SER A 103 6.80 12.41 1.16
CA SER A 103 5.70 13.04 1.88
C SER A 103 4.99 12.02 2.77
N ILE A 104 4.55 12.46 3.94
CA ILE A 104 3.80 11.64 4.91
C ILE A 104 2.52 11.09 4.25
N GLY A 105 2.23 9.82 4.51
CA GLY A 105 1.03 9.12 4.02
C GLY A 105 1.14 8.67 2.57
N GLY A 106 2.32 8.83 1.95
CA GLY A 106 2.55 8.60 0.55
C GLY A 106 3.59 7.52 0.25
N PHE A 107 4.00 6.69 1.22
CA PHE A 107 5.09 5.72 1.09
C PHE A 107 4.64 4.27 1.28
N LEU A 108 5.14 3.41 0.40
CA LEU A 108 4.93 1.96 0.44
C LEU A 108 6.09 1.20 -0.17
N TYR A 109 6.65 0.31 0.64
CA TYR A 109 7.60 -0.71 0.22
C TYR A 109 6.99 -2.09 0.45
N PHE A 110 6.82 -2.85 -0.63
CA PHE A 110 6.24 -4.19 -0.59
C PHE A 110 6.91 -5.13 -1.59
N SER A 111 6.62 -6.42 -1.46
CA SER A 111 7.02 -7.42 -2.45
C SER A 111 5.84 -8.26 -2.90
N ILE A 112 5.82 -8.58 -4.19
CA ILE A 112 5.00 -9.63 -4.78
C ILE A 112 5.96 -10.71 -5.26
N ASP A 113 5.86 -11.93 -4.72
CA ASP A 113 6.79 -13.02 -5.01
C ASP A 113 8.26 -12.62 -4.76
N LYS A 114 9.07 -12.52 -5.82
CA LYS A 114 10.48 -12.09 -5.80
C LYS A 114 10.69 -10.66 -6.35
N VAL A 115 9.60 -9.95 -6.63
CA VAL A 115 9.61 -8.59 -7.16
C VAL A 115 9.36 -7.63 -6.01
N TYR A 116 10.28 -6.69 -5.82
CA TYR A 116 10.18 -5.62 -4.85
C TYR A 116 9.70 -4.35 -5.53
N ILE A 117 8.78 -3.63 -4.88
CA ILE A 117 8.18 -2.40 -5.36
C ILE A 117 8.25 -1.36 -4.25
N LEU A 118 8.86 -0.22 -4.55
CA LEU A 118 8.88 0.97 -3.70
C LEU A 118 8.11 2.08 -4.42
N LEU A 119 6.97 2.47 -3.87
CA LEU A 119 6.12 3.55 -4.37
C LEU A 119 6.10 4.66 -3.34
N PHE A 120 6.46 5.89 -3.73
CA PHE A 120 6.46 7.02 -2.80
C PHE A 120 6.08 8.35 -3.46
N LYS A 121 5.39 9.22 -2.73
CA LYS A 121 5.08 10.60 -3.15
C LYS A 121 6.13 11.57 -2.64
N THR A 122 6.51 12.54 -3.46
CA THR A 122 7.36 13.68 -3.05
C THR A 122 6.57 14.97 -3.07
N ALA A 123 6.94 15.91 -2.19
CA ALA A 123 6.50 17.30 -2.33
C ALA A 123 7.11 17.89 -3.61
N VAL A 124 6.26 18.45 -4.46
CA VAL A 124 6.68 19.26 -5.61
C VAL A 124 6.07 20.64 -5.41
N GLU A 125 6.91 21.65 -5.28
CA GLU A 125 6.45 23.03 -5.36
C GLU A 125 6.25 23.37 -6.85
N PRO A 126 5.04 23.76 -7.27
CA PRO A 126 4.84 24.23 -8.62
C PRO A 126 5.70 25.48 -8.84
N LEU A 127 6.54 25.47 -9.86
CA LEU A 127 7.21 26.69 -10.30
C LEU A 127 6.14 27.60 -10.91
N GLU A 128 5.83 28.70 -10.23
CA GLU A 128 5.02 29.78 -10.82
C GLU A 128 5.79 30.32 -12.04
N HIS A 129 5.18 30.19 -13.22
CA HIS A 129 5.68 30.75 -14.48
C HIS A 129 4.78 31.92 -14.88
#